data_AF-A0A2N5A413-F1
#
_entry.id   AF-A0A2N5A413-F1
#
_cell.length_a   1.000
_cell.length_b   1.000
_cell.length_c   1.000
_cell.angle_alpha   90.00
_cell.angle_beta   90.00
_cell.angle_gamma   90.00
#
_symmetry.space_group_name_H-M   'P 1'
#
loop_
_entity.id
_entity.type
_entity.pdbx_description
1 polymer ?
#
loop_
_entity_poly.entity_id
_entity_poly.type
_entity_poly.pdbx_seq_one_letter_code
_entity_poly.pdbx_strand_id
1 'polypeptide(L)'
;TGIPQIFNDEVVVPAFLNRGVSLEDARDYAVVGCVELSIPGRTYGLHDIAMFNLLKVMEIVLQENEHQPDVSWDGLICQIRDKIRHYIKLMVEGSNICDIGHRDWAPVPLLSSFIEDCVQHGKDITAGGARYNFSGVQGIGIANLSDSLYALKGMVFDQQRLSFDQLMAVLKANFQTPEGEKIRARLINRFD
;
A
#
# COMPACT_ATOMS: atom_id res chain seq x y z
N THR A 1 -11.26 16.51 -19.50
CA THR A 1 -11.92 16.41 -18.17
C THR A 1 -11.46 15.20 -17.36
N GLY A 2 -10.83 14.16 -17.95
CA GLY A 2 -10.36 12.99 -17.20
C GLY A 2 -11.48 12.03 -16.76
N ILE A 3 -12.69 12.21 -17.28
CA ILE A 3 -13.93 11.49 -16.96
C ILE A 3 -14.49 10.92 -18.28
N PRO A 4 -15.13 9.73 -18.26
CA PRO A 4 -15.38 8.87 -17.10
C PRO A 4 -14.17 8.03 -16.69
N GLN A 5 -14.17 7.60 -15.43
CA GLN A 5 -13.33 6.50 -14.96
C GLN A 5 -13.95 5.18 -15.44
N ILE A 6 -13.10 4.17 -15.67
CA ILE A 6 -13.53 2.85 -16.18
C ILE A 6 -13.15 1.79 -15.14
N PHE A 7 -14.13 0.96 -14.79
CA PHE A 7 -13.99 -0.15 -13.84
C PHE A 7 -14.32 -1.48 -14.54
N ASN A 8 -13.73 -2.57 -14.08
CA ASN A 8 -13.79 -3.87 -14.75
C ASN A 8 -14.48 -4.92 -13.88
N ASP A 9 -15.74 -5.21 -14.18
CA ASP A 9 -16.58 -6.17 -13.45
C ASP A 9 -15.98 -7.57 -13.39
N GLU A 10 -15.28 -8.00 -14.46
CA GLU A 10 -14.62 -9.32 -14.54
C GLU A 10 -13.48 -9.48 -13.52
N VAL A 11 -13.01 -8.39 -12.93
CA VAL A 11 -12.02 -8.39 -11.85
C VAL A 11 -12.68 -8.03 -10.52
N VAL A 12 -13.57 -7.05 -10.51
CA VAL A 12 -14.20 -6.54 -9.28
C VAL A 12 -15.11 -7.58 -8.64
N VAL A 13 -16.01 -8.19 -9.41
CA VAL A 13 -16.99 -9.14 -8.87
C VAL A 13 -16.28 -10.35 -8.23
N PRO A 14 -15.31 -11.02 -8.89
CA PRO A 14 -14.54 -12.09 -8.26
C PRO A 14 -13.75 -11.65 -7.01
N ALA A 15 -13.24 -10.41 -6.99
CA ALA A 15 -12.52 -9.89 -5.83
C ALA A 15 -13.43 -9.76 -4.59
N PHE A 16 -14.67 -9.31 -4.77
CA PHE A 16 -15.66 -9.24 -3.70
C PHE A 16 -16.11 -10.62 -3.20
N LEU A 17 -16.33 -11.57 -4.11
CA LEU A 17 -16.62 -12.96 -3.73
C LEU A 17 -15.51 -13.56 -2.86
N ASN A 18 -14.25 -13.28 -3.21
CA ASN A 18 -13.07 -13.68 -2.43
C ASN A 18 -12.93 -12.97 -1.07
N ARG A 19 -13.82 -12.02 -0.77
CA ARG A 19 -13.95 -11.36 0.55
C ARG A 19 -15.24 -11.74 1.28
N GLY A 20 -15.98 -12.73 0.79
CA GLY A 20 -17.21 -13.22 1.41
C GLY A 20 -18.45 -12.38 1.11
N VAL A 21 -18.39 -11.46 0.15
CA VAL A 21 -19.56 -10.74 -0.35
C VAL A 21 -20.39 -11.68 -1.23
N SER A 22 -21.72 -11.58 -1.15
CA SER A 22 -22.60 -12.41 -1.98
C SER A 22 -22.47 -12.05 -3.46
N LEU A 23 -22.82 -12.97 -4.37
CA LEU A 23 -22.79 -12.68 -5.81
C LEU A 23 -23.77 -11.56 -6.19
N GLU A 24 -24.92 -11.50 -5.53
CA GLU A 24 -25.93 -10.47 -5.73
C GLU A 24 -25.37 -9.09 -5.33
N ASP A 25 -24.84 -8.98 -4.12
CA ASP A 25 -24.24 -7.75 -3.62
C ASP A 25 -23.03 -7.32 -4.45
N ALA A 26 -22.15 -8.27 -4.79
CA ALA A 26 -20.94 -7.99 -5.56
C ALA A 26 -21.23 -7.41 -6.96
N ARG A 27 -22.37 -7.77 -7.57
CA ARG A 27 -22.79 -7.23 -8.88
C ARG A 27 -23.40 -5.83 -8.78
N ASP A 28 -23.79 -5.41 -7.58
CA ASP A 28 -24.36 -4.10 -7.29
C ASP A 28 -23.32 -3.16 -6.65
N TYR A 29 -22.03 -3.41 -6.88
CA TYR A 29 -20.97 -2.59 -6.33
C TYR A 29 -20.98 -1.17 -6.91
N ALA A 30 -20.44 -0.23 -6.14
CA ALA A 30 -20.16 1.12 -6.60
C ALA A 30 -18.74 1.56 -6.20
N VAL A 31 -18.32 2.66 -6.79
CA VAL A 31 -17.03 3.30 -6.52
C VAL A 31 -17.24 4.39 -5.47
N VAL A 32 -16.37 4.41 -4.46
CA VAL A 32 -16.32 5.41 -3.41
C VAL A 32 -15.00 6.14 -3.53
N GLY A 33 -15.03 7.48 -3.60
CA GLY A 33 -13.82 8.29 -3.65
C GLY A 33 -13.10 8.21 -5.00
N CYS A 34 -11.93 7.59 -5.02
CA CYS A 34 -11.04 7.54 -6.17
C CYS A 34 -11.25 6.27 -7.02
N VAL A 35 -10.98 5.11 -6.42
CA VAL A 35 -11.02 3.79 -7.07
C VAL A 35 -11.51 2.70 -6.11
N GLU A 36 -11.85 3.07 -4.89
CA GLU A 36 -12.24 2.15 -3.84
C GLU A 36 -13.64 1.62 -4.11
N LEU A 37 -13.84 0.34 -3.81
CA LEU A 37 -15.06 -0.39 -4.17
C LEU A 37 -15.86 -0.65 -2.91
N SER A 38 -17.17 -0.48 -2.98
CA SER A 38 -18.09 -0.67 -1.85
C SER A 38 -19.41 -1.23 -2.32
N ILE A 39 -20.17 -1.83 -1.39
CA ILE A 39 -21.57 -2.19 -1.65
C ILE A 39 -22.45 -1.08 -1.07
N PRO A 40 -23.15 -0.29 -1.91
CA PRO A 40 -24.00 0.81 -1.46
C PRO A 40 -24.98 0.36 -0.38
N GLY A 41 -25.04 1.11 0.72
CA GLY A 41 -25.97 0.83 1.82
C GLY A 41 -25.64 -0.40 2.67
N ARG A 42 -24.61 -1.20 2.35
CA ARG A 42 -24.31 -2.46 3.07
C ARG A 42 -22.91 -2.54 3.65
N THR A 43 -22.00 -1.66 3.25
CA THR A 43 -20.59 -1.72 3.62
C THR A 43 -20.15 -0.55 4.50
N TYR A 44 -19.43 -0.88 5.58
CA TYR A 44 -18.53 0.03 6.27
C TYR A 44 -17.09 -0.32 5.92
N GLY A 45 -16.53 0.39 4.94
CA GLY A 45 -15.32 -0.08 4.26
C GLY A 45 -14.00 0.52 4.72
N LEU A 46 -14.02 1.59 5.54
CA LEU A 46 -12.85 2.38 5.96
C LEU A 46 -11.78 2.41 4.86
N HIS A 47 -12.20 2.88 3.68
CA HIS A 47 -11.55 2.55 2.40
C HIS A 47 -10.13 3.13 2.25
N ASP A 48 -9.82 4.20 2.99
CA ASP A 48 -8.52 4.84 3.04
C ASP A 48 -8.14 5.16 4.50
N ILE A 49 -7.92 4.11 5.30
CA ILE A 49 -7.60 4.25 6.72
C ILE A 49 -6.14 4.66 6.96
N ALA A 50 -5.27 4.32 6.01
CA ALA A 50 -3.84 4.63 6.08
C ALA A 50 -3.18 4.52 4.70
N MET A 51 -2.11 5.29 4.53
CA MET A 51 -1.22 5.23 3.37
C MET A 51 0.15 4.66 3.79
N PHE A 52 0.64 3.69 3.04
CA PHE A 52 1.89 2.98 3.32
C PHE A 52 2.94 3.27 2.25
N ASN A 53 4.04 3.93 2.62
CA ASN A 53 5.13 4.24 1.70
C ASN A 53 6.08 3.04 1.54
N LEU A 54 5.89 2.28 0.45
CA LEU A 54 6.69 1.09 0.15
C LEU A 54 8.16 1.41 -0.09
N LEU A 55 8.43 2.52 -0.78
CA LEU A 55 9.79 2.94 -1.12
C LEU A 55 10.59 3.33 0.13
N LYS A 56 9.92 3.93 1.13
CA LYS A 56 10.58 4.28 2.39
C LYS A 56 11.09 3.06 3.13
N VAL A 57 10.37 1.94 3.05
CA VAL A 57 10.83 0.67 3.64
C VAL A 57 12.09 0.16 2.96
N MET A 58 12.14 0.21 1.62
CA MET A 58 13.36 -0.12 0.88
C MET A 58 14.52 0.78 1.32
N GLU A 59 14.31 2.10 1.39
CA GLU A 59 15.35 3.06 1.82
C GLU A 59 15.92 2.72 3.20
N ILE A 60 15.07 2.38 4.17
CA ILE A 60 15.49 1.97 5.52
C ILE A 60 16.37 0.72 5.45
N VAL A 61 15.97 -0.31 4.71
CA VAL A 61 16.77 -1.53 4.57
C VAL A 61 18.11 -1.24 3.91
N LEU A 62 18.14 -0.40 2.87
CA LEU A 62 19.39 -0.04 2.21
C LEU A 62 20.35 0.67 3.17
N GLN A 63 19.84 1.60 3.99
CA GLN A 63 20.62 2.30 5.01
C GLN A 63 21.16 1.35 6.10
N GLU A 64 20.36 0.38 6.55
CA GLU A 64 20.77 -0.61 7.56
C GLU A 64 21.88 -1.57 7.07
N ASN A 65 22.02 -1.74 5.75
CA ASN A 65 23.03 -2.62 5.15
C ASN A 65 24.28 -1.87 4.63
N GLU A 66 24.32 -0.56 4.78
CA GLU A 66 25.51 0.21 4.40
C GLU A 66 26.72 -0.22 5.24
N HIS A 67 27.87 -0.39 4.59
CA HIS A 67 29.12 -0.86 5.21
C HIS A 67 29.08 -2.29 5.76
N GLN A 68 28.00 -3.05 5.54
CA GLN A 68 27.99 -4.46 5.90
C GLN A 68 28.86 -5.25 4.91
N PRO A 69 29.82 -6.05 5.40
CA PRO A 69 30.45 -7.04 4.54
C PRO A 69 29.38 -8.07 4.18
N ASP A 70 29.26 -8.42 2.89
CA ASP A 70 28.39 -9.50 2.39
C ASP A 70 26.89 -9.18 2.19
N VAL A 71 26.57 -7.96 1.74
CA VAL A 71 25.23 -7.64 1.23
C VAL A 71 24.92 -8.50 0.00
N SER A 72 23.81 -9.25 0.04
CA SER A 72 23.32 -10.09 -1.06
C SER A 72 21.93 -9.67 -1.52
N TRP A 73 21.62 -9.93 -2.80
CA TRP A 73 20.32 -9.62 -3.39
C TRP A 73 19.16 -10.30 -2.64
N ASP A 74 19.27 -11.62 -2.43
CA ASP A 74 18.22 -12.39 -1.76
C ASP A 74 18.05 -11.96 -0.28
N GLY A 75 19.16 -11.62 0.38
CA GLY A 75 19.16 -11.08 1.74
C GLY A 75 18.40 -9.76 1.82
N LEU A 76 18.69 -8.79 0.93
CA LEU A 76 17.99 -7.52 0.87
C LEU A 76 16.49 -7.70 0.60
N ILE A 77 16.11 -8.55 -0.36
CA ILE A 77 14.70 -8.80 -0.66
C ILE A 77 13.97 -9.41 0.53
N CYS A 78 14.61 -10.32 1.27
CA CYS A 78 14.03 -10.88 2.49
C CYS A 78 13.81 -9.79 3.54
N GLN A 79 14.84 -8.97 3.81
CA GLN A 79 14.77 -7.90 4.80
C GLN A 79 13.73 -6.83 4.44
N ILE A 80 13.60 -6.44 3.17
CA ILE A 80 12.55 -5.52 2.70
C ILE A 80 11.17 -6.11 2.99
N ARG A 81 10.95 -7.39 2.66
CA ARG A 81 9.67 -8.07 2.91
C ARG A 81 9.36 -8.13 4.41
N ASP A 82 10.35 -8.43 5.23
CA ASP A 82 10.17 -8.53 6.68
C ASP A 82 9.92 -7.18 7.33
N LYS A 83 10.59 -6.12 6.87
CA LYS A 83 10.31 -4.75 7.29
C LYS A 83 8.93 -4.26 6.84
N ILE A 84 8.48 -4.61 5.63
CA ILE A 84 7.12 -4.31 5.18
C ILE A 84 6.11 -4.95 6.14
N ARG A 85 6.29 -6.24 6.48
CA ARG A 85 5.42 -6.93 7.45
C ARG A 85 5.42 -6.24 8.82
N HIS A 86 6.59 -5.86 9.31
CA HIS A 86 6.73 -5.17 10.60
C HIS A 86 5.98 -3.84 10.62
N TYR A 87 6.20 -2.96 9.65
CA TYR A 87 5.55 -1.65 9.62
C TYR A 87 4.05 -1.74 9.30
N ILE A 88 3.61 -2.69 8.49
CA ILE A 88 2.18 -2.94 8.28
C ILE A 88 1.51 -3.33 9.60
N LYS A 89 2.14 -4.18 10.41
CA LYS A 89 1.60 -4.56 11.72
C LYS A 89 1.40 -3.33 12.63
N LEU A 90 2.41 -2.47 12.73
CA LEU A 90 2.33 -1.23 13.53
C LEU A 90 1.23 -0.28 13.03
N MET A 91 1.12 -0.14 11.71
CA MET A 91 0.09 0.69 11.10
C MET A 91 -1.31 0.13 11.37
N VAL A 92 -1.52 -1.19 11.26
CA VAL A 92 -2.80 -1.83 11.61
C VAL A 92 -3.13 -1.62 13.09
N GLU A 93 -2.15 -1.74 14.00
CA GLU A 93 -2.34 -1.44 15.42
C GLU A 93 -2.80 0.01 15.63
N GLY A 94 -2.17 0.97 14.95
CA GLY A 94 -2.57 2.38 14.99
C GLY A 94 -3.98 2.62 14.43
N SER A 95 -4.29 2.03 13.27
CA SER A 95 -5.61 2.12 12.63
C SER A 95 -6.72 1.57 13.53
N ASN A 96 -6.49 0.44 14.21
CA ASN A 96 -7.46 -0.15 15.13
C ASN A 96 -7.73 0.75 16.34
N ILE A 97 -6.71 1.45 16.85
CA ILE A 97 -6.89 2.43 17.94
C ILE A 97 -7.80 3.57 17.48
N CYS A 98 -7.60 4.09 16.27
CA CYS A 98 -8.46 5.12 15.70
C CYS A 98 -9.89 4.64 15.49
N ASP A 99 -10.08 3.41 15.00
CA ASP A 99 -11.40 2.81 14.77
C ASP A 99 -12.18 2.64 16.09
N ILE A 100 -11.52 2.09 17.12
CA ILE A 100 -12.07 2.01 18.49
C ILE A 100 -12.43 3.40 19.02
N GLY A 101 -11.59 4.40 18.78
CA GLY A 101 -11.86 5.78 19.16
C GLY A 101 -13.14 6.34 18.51
N HIS A 102 -13.36 6.07 17.23
CA HIS A 102 -14.59 6.50 16.54
C HIS A 102 -15.83 5.82 17.11
N ARG A 103 -15.75 4.52 17.37
CA ARG A 103 -16.83 3.77 18.02
C ARG A 103 -17.24 4.38 19.36
N ASP A 104 -16.25 4.69 20.21
CA ASP A 104 -16.51 5.09 21.60
C ASP A 104 -16.91 6.57 21.72
N TRP A 105 -16.41 7.44 20.84
CA TRP A 105 -16.54 8.89 20.98
C TRP A 105 -17.31 9.58 19.86
N ALA A 106 -17.47 8.94 18.71
CA ALA A 106 -18.11 9.53 17.53
C ALA A 106 -19.04 8.55 16.79
N PRO A 107 -20.00 7.89 17.48
CA PRO A 107 -21.01 7.09 16.79
C PRO A 107 -21.88 7.97 15.89
N VAL A 108 -22.38 7.41 14.80
CA VAL A 108 -23.08 8.14 13.72
C VAL A 108 -24.48 7.59 13.48
N PRO A 109 -25.42 7.73 14.44
CA PRO A 109 -26.72 7.06 14.39
C PRO A 109 -27.56 7.41 13.16
N LEU A 110 -27.45 8.64 12.64
CA LEU A 110 -28.15 9.03 11.41
C LEU A 110 -27.59 8.31 10.18
N LEU A 111 -26.27 8.14 10.07
CA LEU A 111 -25.69 7.36 8.97
C LEU A 111 -26.10 5.89 9.12
N SER A 112 -26.00 5.36 10.34
CA SER A 112 -26.38 3.99 10.67
C SER A 112 -27.84 3.66 10.31
N SER A 113 -28.76 4.63 10.34
CA SER A 113 -30.16 4.38 9.93
C SER A 113 -30.35 4.20 8.43
N PHE A 114 -29.36 4.56 7.60
CA PHE A 114 -29.38 4.34 6.14
C PHE A 114 -28.54 3.13 5.70
N ILE A 115 -27.90 2.44 6.64
CA ILE A 115 -27.08 1.26 6.35
C ILE A 115 -27.83 0.01 6.79
N GLU A 116 -27.95 -0.94 5.88
CA GLU A 116 -28.58 -2.23 6.10
C GLU A 116 -27.92 -2.95 7.29
N ASP A 117 -28.74 -3.73 7.99
CA ASP A 117 -28.41 -4.53 9.17
C ASP A 117 -28.06 -3.74 10.46
N CYS A 118 -27.64 -2.46 10.38
CA CYS A 118 -27.34 -1.65 11.57
C CYS A 118 -28.53 -1.57 12.55
N VAL A 119 -29.72 -1.21 12.03
CA VAL A 119 -30.95 -1.09 12.83
C VAL A 119 -31.39 -2.46 13.36
N GLN A 120 -31.32 -3.50 12.53
CA GLN A 120 -31.69 -4.87 12.91
C GLN A 120 -30.79 -5.41 14.02
N HIS A 121 -29.49 -5.11 13.96
CA HIS A 121 -28.52 -5.48 14.98
C HIS A 121 -28.58 -4.58 16.22
N GLY A 122 -29.26 -3.43 16.16
CA GLY A 122 -29.23 -2.42 17.21
C GLY A 122 -27.82 -1.88 17.45
N LYS A 123 -27.00 -1.79 16.39
CA LYS A 123 -25.60 -1.38 16.46
C LYS A 123 -25.32 -0.23 15.51
N ASP A 124 -24.53 0.74 15.97
CA ASP A 124 -23.97 1.76 15.11
C ASP A 124 -23.01 1.14 14.08
N ILE A 125 -22.87 1.78 12.92
CA ILE A 125 -21.95 1.36 11.87
C ILE A 125 -20.51 1.27 12.37
N THR A 126 -20.08 2.21 13.23
CA THR A 126 -18.75 2.22 13.85
C THR A 126 -18.55 1.09 14.86
N ALA A 127 -19.63 0.45 15.31
CA ALA A 127 -19.61 -0.73 16.17
C ALA A 127 -19.79 -2.04 15.36
N GLY A 128 -19.63 -1.99 14.03
CA GLY A 128 -19.75 -3.13 13.14
C GLY A 128 -21.20 -3.51 12.82
N GLY A 129 -22.12 -2.54 12.80
CA GLY A 129 -23.53 -2.78 12.49
C GLY A 129 -23.81 -3.18 11.05
N ALA A 130 -22.94 -2.77 10.11
CA ALA A 130 -23.11 -3.03 8.67
C ALA A 130 -22.96 -4.52 8.32
N ARG A 131 -23.54 -4.93 7.19
CA ARG A 131 -23.40 -6.28 6.64
C ARG A 131 -21.94 -6.66 6.36
N TYR A 132 -21.21 -5.73 5.74
CA TYR A 132 -19.81 -5.92 5.36
C TYR A 132 -18.95 -4.87 6.05
N ASN A 133 -17.91 -5.32 6.75
CA ASN A 133 -16.99 -4.43 7.48
C ASN A 133 -15.57 -4.71 7.02
N PHE A 134 -14.91 -3.70 6.44
CA PHE A 134 -13.54 -3.79 5.94
C PHE A 134 -12.71 -2.61 6.43
N SER A 135 -11.39 -2.74 6.28
CA SER A 135 -10.44 -1.64 6.43
C SER A 135 -9.43 -1.70 5.30
N GLY A 136 -9.29 -0.61 4.55
CA GLY A 136 -8.45 -0.51 3.36
C GLY A 136 -7.21 0.33 3.61
N VAL A 137 -6.03 -0.24 3.36
CA VAL A 137 -4.74 0.48 3.39
C VAL A 137 -4.23 0.65 1.96
N GLN A 138 -3.74 1.84 1.65
CA GLN A 138 -3.22 2.17 0.33
C GLN A 138 -1.70 2.04 0.27
N GLY A 139 -1.20 1.14 -0.57
CA GLY A 139 0.23 0.99 -0.84
C GLY A 139 0.72 2.01 -1.88
N ILE A 140 1.62 2.91 -1.48
CA ILE A 140 2.12 4.00 -2.31
C ILE A 140 3.54 3.70 -2.83
N GLY A 141 3.78 4.03 -4.11
CA GLY A 141 5.11 3.98 -4.72
C GLY A 141 5.49 2.62 -5.32
N ILE A 142 4.52 1.82 -5.78
CA ILE A 142 4.77 0.49 -6.38
C ILE A 142 5.71 0.59 -7.59
N ALA A 143 5.46 1.52 -8.52
CA ALA A 143 6.31 1.71 -9.68
C ALA A 143 7.74 2.11 -9.28
N ASN A 144 7.87 3.07 -8.37
CA ASN A 144 9.19 3.50 -7.88
C ASN A 144 9.95 2.36 -7.19
N LEU A 145 9.28 1.55 -6.38
CA LEU A 145 9.88 0.39 -5.74
C LEU A 145 10.33 -0.62 -6.80
N SER A 146 9.46 -0.95 -7.76
CA SER A 146 9.78 -1.89 -8.85
C SER A 146 11.02 -1.45 -9.63
N ASP A 147 11.04 -0.20 -10.09
CA ASP A 147 12.15 0.35 -10.88
C ASP A 147 13.43 0.43 -10.06
N SER A 148 13.34 0.83 -8.77
CA SER A 148 14.49 0.89 -7.87
C SER A 148 15.08 -0.49 -7.60
N LEU A 149 14.23 -1.51 -7.41
CA LEU A 149 14.67 -2.90 -7.23
C LEU A 149 15.34 -3.44 -8.49
N TYR A 150 14.78 -3.17 -9.66
CA TYR A 150 15.37 -3.56 -10.94
C TYR A 150 16.74 -2.92 -11.16
N ALA A 151 16.83 -1.60 -10.94
CA ALA A 151 18.08 -0.85 -11.01
C ALA A 151 19.14 -1.35 -10.02
N LEU A 152 18.75 -1.57 -8.76
CA LEU A 152 19.64 -2.07 -7.72
C LEU A 152 20.19 -3.45 -8.09
N LYS A 153 19.32 -4.39 -8.48
CA LYS A 153 19.70 -5.74 -8.90
C LYS A 153 20.70 -5.68 -10.05
N GLY A 154 20.35 -4.93 -11.09
CA GLY A 154 21.15 -4.82 -12.30
C GLY A 154 22.52 -4.20 -12.06
N MET A 155 22.58 -3.04 -11.42
CA MET A 155 23.82 -2.26 -11.27
C MET A 155 24.78 -2.82 -10.23
N VAL A 156 24.26 -3.38 -9.13
CA VAL A 156 25.08 -3.84 -7.99
C VAL A 156 25.35 -5.34 -8.04
N PHE A 157 24.35 -6.15 -8.38
CA PHE A 157 24.44 -7.60 -8.22
C PHE A 157 24.69 -8.34 -9.54
N ASP A 158 23.99 -7.97 -10.62
CA ASP A 158 24.09 -8.69 -11.89
C ASP A 158 25.31 -8.23 -12.70
N GLN A 159 25.45 -6.91 -12.91
CA GLN A 159 26.52 -6.34 -13.74
C GLN A 159 27.71 -5.83 -12.92
N GLN A 160 27.54 -5.68 -11.60
CA GLN A 160 28.58 -5.21 -10.67
C GLN A 160 29.27 -3.91 -11.12
N ARG A 161 28.52 -3.00 -11.76
CA ARG A 161 29.02 -1.68 -12.20
C ARG A 161 29.28 -0.72 -11.04
N LEU A 162 28.62 -0.96 -9.91
CA LEU A 162 28.81 -0.24 -8.65
C LEU A 162 28.86 -1.28 -7.51
N SER A 163 29.69 -1.03 -6.50
CA SER A 163 29.49 -1.70 -5.21
C SER A 163 28.24 -1.15 -4.51
N PHE A 164 27.71 -1.88 -3.54
CA PHE A 164 26.57 -1.44 -2.74
C PHE A 164 26.84 -0.08 -2.07
N ASP A 165 28.00 0.06 -1.41
CA ASP A 165 28.40 1.31 -0.76
C ASP A 165 28.60 2.47 -1.74
N GLN A 166 29.07 2.20 -2.96
CA GLN A 166 29.16 3.24 -4.01
C GLN A 166 27.77 3.74 -4.41
N LEU A 167 26.80 2.84 -4.57
CA LEU A 167 25.42 3.24 -4.85
C LEU A 167 24.84 4.06 -3.68
N MET A 168 25.07 3.62 -2.43
CA MET A 168 24.62 4.35 -1.24
C MET A 168 25.22 5.77 -1.16
N ALA A 169 26.52 5.92 -1.43
CA ALA A 169 27.17 7.22 -1.47
C ALA A 169 26.54 8.15 -2.54
N VAL A 170 26.24 7.62 -3.73
CA VAL A 170 25.59 8.37 -4.81
C VAL A 170 24.17 8.79 -4.43
N LEU A 171 23.39 7.90 -3.82
CA LEU A 171 22.03 8.20 -3.34
C LEU A 171 22.04 9.26 -2.24
N LYS A 172 22.95 9.15 -1.27
CA LYS A 172 23.12 10.14 -0.19
C LYS A 172 23.53 11.52 -0.69
N ALA A 173 24.37 11.58 -1.72
CA ALA A 173 24.72 12.81 -2.39
C ALA A 173 23.60 13.34 -3.29
N ASN A 174 22.43 12.68 -3.34
CA ASN A 174 21.30 13.02 -4.20
C ASN A 174 21.74 13.20 -5.68
N PHE A 175 22.66 12.36 -6.13
CA PHE A 175 23.26 12.40 -7.48
C PHE A 175 23.98 13.72 -7.85
N GLN A 176 24.31 14.59 -6.90
CA GLN A 176 24.87 15.93 -7.19
C GLN A 176 26.36 15.95 -7.57
N THR A 177 27.03 14.79 -7.60
CA THR A 177 28.42 14.68 -8.06
C THR A 177 28.47 14.48 -9.58
N PRO A 178 29.57 14.84 -10.27
CA PRO A 178 29.71 14.59 -11.72
C PRO A 178 29.52 13.12 -12.10
N GLU A 179 29.97 12.19 -11.25
CA GLU A 179 29.75 10.75 -11.39
C GLU A 179 28.29 10.38 -11.09
N GLY A 180 27.70 10.98 -10.05
CA GLY A 180 26.31 10.80 -9.67
C GLY A 180 25.33 11.18 -10.79
N GLU A 181 25.58 12.28 -11.50
CA GLU A 181 24.77 12.69 -12.65
C GLU A 181 24.81 11.65 -13.79
N LYS A 182 26.00 11.10 -14.08
CA LYS A 182 26.16 10.02 -15.08
C LYS A 182 25.43 8.75 -14.65
N ILE A 183 25.50 8.40 -13.36
CA ILE A 183 24.79 7.24 -12.81
C ILE A 183 23.28 7.47 -12.91
N ARG A 184 22.78 8.64 -12.50
CA ARG A 184 21.35 9.01 -12.62
C ARG A 184 20.86 8.88 -14.07
N ALA A 185 21.62 9.39 -15.03
CA ALA A 185 21.28 9.28 -16.45
C ALA A 185 21.19 7.82 -16.92
N ARG A 186 22.07 6.94 -16.43
CA ARG A 186 22.02 5.49 -16.73
C ARG A 186 20.81 4.82 -16.09
N LEU A 187 20.50 5.15 -14.83
CA LEU A 187 19.34 4.60 -14.12
C LEU A 187 18.00 4.96 -14.78
N ILE A 188 17.88 6.15 -15.38
CA ILE A 188 16.65 6.63 -16.02
C ILE A 188 16.45 6.04 -17.43
N ASN A 189 17.52 5.93 -18.22
CA ASN A 189 17.39 5.62 -19.65
C ASN A 189 17.53 4.12 -19.91
N ARG A 190 18.76 3.61 -19.78
CA ARG A 190 19.16 2.19 -19.89
C ARG A 190 20.52 2.04 -19.23
N PHE A 191 20.67 1.00 -18.42
CA PHE A 191 21.96 0.62 -17.86
C PHE A 191 22.46 -0.74 -18.37
N ASP A 192 21.63 -1.46 -19.12
CA ASP A 192 21.96 -2.55 -20.04
C ASP A 192 22.91 -2.07 -21.16
#